data_AF-A0A210QF32-F1
#
_entry.id   AF-A0A210QF32-F1
#
_cell.length_a   1.000
_cell.length_b   1.000
_cell.length_c   1.000
_cell.angle_alpha   90.00
_cell.angle_beta   90.00
_cell.angle_gamma   90.00
#
_symmetry.space_group_name_H-M   'P 1'
#
loop_
_entity.id
_entity.type
_entity.pdbx_description
1 polymer ?
#
loop_
_entity_poly.entity_id
_entity_poly.type
_entity_poly.pdbx_seq_one_letter_code
_entity_poly.pdbx_strand_id
1 'polypeptide(L)'
;MAVNLTEVDPSDEEECKLAEAALACYESGCLTPLIKEELKYKIHTRRMEQGKGELQVQFTAPDRSELTAEEVLKSDRRRQQNRQAARTFRERKTTSAATMNNTLQKLQTDNARLNADIERLVMEKEFWQGKLNTLLLSTIEGYLDS
;
A
#
# COMPACT_ATOMS: atom_id res chain seq x y z
N MET A 1 41.33 47.14 -1.67
CA MET A 1 40.13 46.93 -2.49
C MET A 1 39.40 45.75 -1.90
N ALA A 2 38.34 45.99 -1.13
CA ALA A 2 37.47 44.93 -0.63
C ALA A 2 36.40 44.69 -1.70
N VAL A 3 36.40 43.50 -2.30
CA VAL A 3 35.37 43.09 -3.25
C VAL A 3 34.15 42.69 -2.42
N ASN A 4 33.10 43.51 -2.45
CA ASN A 4 31.80 43.19 -1.86
C ASN A 4 31.24 41.97 -2.61
N LEU A 5 31.02 40.87 -1.91
CA LEU A 5 30.69 39.55 -2.46
C LEU A 5 29.23 39.16 -2.20
N THR A 6 28.32 40.14 -2.18
CA THR A 6 26.90 39.92 -1.83
C THR A 6 25.97 40.82 -2.63
N GLU A 7 26.04 40.74 -3.95
CA GLU A 7 24.92 41.07 -4.82
C GLU A 7 24.73 39.87 -5.76
N VAL A 8 24.12 38.81 -5.22
CA VAL A 8 23.60 37.72 -6.05
C VAL A 8 22.38 38.30 -6.76
N ASP A 9 22.40 38.29 -8.09
CA ASP A 9 21.30 38.78 -8.91
C ASP A 9 20.04 37.95 -8.56
N PRO A 10 18.86 38.55 -8.33
CA PRO A 10 17.61 37.80 -8.11
C PRO A 10 17.35 36.72 -9.18
N SER A 11 17.91 36.87 -10.38
CA SER A 11 17.92 35.83 -11.42
C SER A 11 18.62 34.52 -10.98
N ASP A 12 19.76 34.63 -10.30
CA ASP A 12 20.59 33.48 -9.90
C ASP A 12 19.94 32.67 -8.76
N GLU A 13 19.17 33.33 -7.90
CA GLU A 13 18.45 32.66 -6.81
C GLU A 13 17.27 31.80 -7.30
N GLU A 14 16.61 32.21 -8.39
CA GLU A 14 15.51 31.43 -8.98
C GLU A 14 16.05 30.21 -9.73
N GLU A 15 17.18 30.35 -10.41
CA GLU A 15 17.87 29.25 -11.08
C GLU A 15 18.34 28.19 -10.08
N CYS A 16 18.87 28.59 -8.92
CA CYS A 16 19.23 27.66 -7.84
C CYS A 16 18.01 26.88 -7.32
N LYS A 17 16.87 27.55 -7.10
CA LYS A 17 15.63 26.90 -6.62
C LYS A 17 15.06 25.92 -7.64
N LEU A 18 15.16 26.23 -8.93
CA LEU A 18 14.73 25.32 -9.99
C LEU A 18 15.64 24.08 -10.07
N ALA A 19 16.95 24.26 -9.93
CA ALA A 19 17.91 23.15 -9.89
C ALA A 19 17.68 22.24 -8.67
N GLU A 20 17.43 22.82 -7.50
CA GLU A 20 17.06 22.07 -6.29
C GLU A 20 15.77 21.28 -6.47
N ALA A 21 14.73 21.88 -7.08
CA ALA A 21 13.47 21.19 -7.37
C ALA A 21 13.66 20.04 -8.37
N ALA A 22 14.54 20.20 -9.36
CA ALA A 22 14.88 19.15 -10.32
C ALA A 22 15.58 17.97 -9.66
N LEU A 23 16.55 18.23 -8.78
CA LEU A 23 17.21 17.22 -7.97
C LEU A 23 16.21 16.47 -7.08
N ALA A 24 15.35 17.20 -6.36
CA ALA A 24 14.32 16.59 -5.51
C ALA A 24 13.31 15.74 -6.30
N CYS A 25 12.96 16.16 -7.52
CA CYS A 25 12.14 15.36 -8.43
C CYS A 25 12.84 14.06 -8.86
N TYR A 26 14.13 14.14 -9.17
CA TYR A 26 14.93 12.98 -9.55
C TYR A 26 15.05 11.96 -8.40
N GLU A 27 15.35 12.44 -7.19
CA GLU A 27 15.51 11.58 -6.01
C GLU A 27 14.18 10.95 -5.55
N SER A 28 13.08 11.69 -5.60
CA SER A 28 11.77 11.20 -5.13
C SER A 28 10.97 10.43 -6.18
N GLY A 29 11.34 10.53 -7.47
CA GLY A 29 10.55 10.01 -8.59
C GLY A 29 9.18 10.67 -8.76
N CYS A 30 8.93 11.78 -8.05
CA CYS A 30 7.65 12.49 -8.05
C CYS A 30 7.81 13.87 -8.68
N LEU A 31 6.98 14.21 -9.68
CA LEU A 31 7.08 15.48 -10.43
C LEU A 31 6.63 16.72 -9.64
N THR A 32 6.01 16.53 -8.48
CA THR A 32 5.41 17.60 -7.66
C THR A 32 6.35 18.77 -7.31
N PRO A 33 7.65 18.58 -6.99
CA PRO A 33 8.55 19.69 -6.70
C PRO A 33 8.70 20.65 -7.89
N LEU A 34 8.80 20.12 -9.11
CA LEU A 34 8.96 20.92 -10.33
C LEU A 34 7.68 21.71 -10.66
N ILE A 35 6.52 21.05 -10.54
CA ILE A 35 5.21 21.67 -10.78
C ILE A 35 4.98 22.83 -9.81
N LYS A 36 5.46 22.71 -8.56
CA LYS A 36 5.32 23.76 -7.55
C LYS A 36 6.06 25.03 -7.94
N GLU A 37 7.31 24.92 -8.40
CA GLU A 37 8.09 26.09 -8.83
C GLU A 37 7.51 26.71 -10.11
N GLU A 38 7.07 25.89 -11.09
CA GLU A 38 6.39 26.39 -12.28
C GLU A 38 5.12 27.18 -11.93
N LEU A 39 4.29 26.65 -11.03
CA LEU A 39 3.06 27.28 -10.60
C LEU A 39 3.34 28.60 -9.87
N LYS A 40 4.37 28.62 -9.01
CA LYS A 40 4.81 29.82 -8.29
C LYS A 40 5.23 30.92 -9.26
N TYR A 41 6.07 30.59 -10.24
CA TYR A 41 6.51 31.54 -11.27
C TYR A 41 5.31 32.09 -12.06
N LYS A 42 4.42 31.23 -12.55
CA LYS A 42 3.20 31.64 -13.26
C LYS A 42 2.31 32.58 -12.44
N ILE A 43 2.15 32.32 -11.14
CA ILE A 43 1.38 33.19 -10.26
C ILE A 43 2.08 34.54 -10.10
N HIS A 44 3.40 34.55 -9.89
CA HIS A 44 4.18 35.76 -9.70
C HIS A 44 4.17 36.64 -10.96
N THR A 45 4.47 36.10 -12.14
CA THR A 45 4.42 36.82 -13.42
C THR A 45 3.05 37.45 -13.65
N ARG A 46 1.97 36.68 -13.46
CA ARG A 46 0.60 37.16 -13.65
C ARG A 46 0.23 38.28 -12.68
N ARG A 47 0.75 38.27 -11.45
CA ARG A 47 0.54 39.36 -10.48
C ARG A 47 1.29 40.62 -10.89
N MET A 48 2.52 40.49 -11.36
CA MET A 48 3.33 41.60 -11.82
C MET A 48 2.71 42.29 -13.05
N GLU A 49 2.22 41.51 -14.01
CA GLU A 49 1.46 42.02 -15.17
C GLU A 49 0.19 42.80 -14.75
N GLN A 50 -0.42 42.43 -13.62
CA GLN A 50 -1.59 43.10 -13.06
C GLN A 50 -1.23 44.27 -12.13
N GLY A 51 0.05 44.59 -11.95
CA GLY A 51 0.53 45.64 -11.05
C GLY A 51 0.31 45.34 -9.56
N LYS A 52 0.08 44.08 -9.17
CA LYS A 52 -0.26 43.66 -7.80
C LYS A 52 0.95 43.39 -6.90
N GLY A 53 2.16 43.56 -7.41
CA GLY A 53 3.42 43.33 -6.71
C GLY A 53 3.60 41.90 -6.16
N GLU A 54 4.68 41.72 -5.40
CA GLU A 54 5.02 40.46 -4.72
C GLU A 54 3.93 40.04 -3.72
N LEU A 55 3.70 38.72 -3.62
CA LEU A 55 2.71 38.17 -2.71
C LEU A 55 3.20 38.24 -1.26
N GLN A 56 2.63 39.17 -0.49
CA GLN A 56 2.85 39.25 0.96
C GLN A 56 1.86 38.33 1.70
N VAL A 57 2.35 37.26 2.32
CA VAL A 57 1.54 36.37 3.15
C VAL A 57 1.58 36.85 4.59
N GLN A 58 0.45 37.33 5.10
CA GLN A 58 0.31 37.65 6.52
C GLN A 58 -0.08 36.38 7.28
N PHE A 59 0.82 35.92 8.15
CA PHE A 59 0.56 34.78 9.05
C PHE A 59 -0.11 35.28 10.32
N THR A 60 -1.38 35.66 10.21
CA THR A 60 -2.19 35.99 11.38
C THR A 60 -2.52 34.71 12.13
N ALA A 61 -2.30 34.69 13.44
CA ALA A 61 -2.72 33.58 14.27
C ALA A 61 -4.25 33.42 14.15
N PRO A 62 -4.76 32.19 13.93
CA PRO A 62 -6.20 31.99 13.80
C PRO A 62 -6.88 32.39 15.11
N ASP A 63 -7.92 33.23 15.00
CA ASP A 63 -8.73 33.64 16.14
C ASP A 63 -9.37 32.41 16.79
N ARG A 64 -9.07 32.21 18.07
CA ARG A 64 -9.69 31.16 18.89
C ARG A 64 -11.04 31.65 19.35
N SER A 65 -12.02 31.64 18.44
CA SER A 65 -13.42 31.84 18.83
C SER A 65 -13.87 30.68 19.72
N GLU A 66 -14.53 31.00 20.84
CA GLU A 66 -15.18 29.98 21.67
C GLU A 66 -16.26 29.27 20.85
N LEU A 67 -16.32 27.94 20.95
CA LEU A 67 -17.33 27.15 20.24
C LEU A 67 -18.72 27.51 20.75
N THR A 68 -19.63 27.76 19.82
CA THR A 68 -21.05 27.92 20.17
C THR A 68 -21.61 26.60 20.72
N ALA A 69 -22.67 26.68 21.54
CA ALA A 69 -23.29 25.50 22.12
C ALA A 69 -23.72 24.45 21.07
N GLU A 70 -24.17 24.91 19.90
CA GLU A 70 -24.54 24.04 18.76
C GLU A 70 -23.32 23.29 18.19
N GLU A 71 -22.18 23.96 18.07
CA GLU A 71 -20.95 23.36 17.56
C GLU A 71 -20.39 22.31 18.52
N VAL A 72 -20.51 22.54 19.84
CA VAL A 72 -20.14 21.56 20.87
C VAL A 72 -20.98 20.29 20.72
N LEU A 73 -22.30 20.42 20.63
CA LEU A 73 -23.21 19.28 20.45
C LEU A 73 -22.92 18.50 19.16
N LYS A 74 -22.68 19.21 18.05
CA LYS A 74 -22.31 18.59 16.77
C LYS A 74 -20.97 17.84 16.87
N SER A 75 -20.00 18.42 17.56
CA SER A 75 -18.69 17.82 17.80
C SER A 75 -18.81 16.52 18.61
N ASP A 76 -19.61 16.54 19.68
CA ASP A 76 -19.81 15.36 20.52
C ASP A 76 -20.57 14.26 19.80
N ARG A 77 -21.60 14.60 19.01
CA ARG A 77 -22.27 13.64 18.12
C ARG A 77 -21.28 12.99 17.15
N ARG A 78 -20.43 13.79 16.51
CA ARG A 78 -19.40 13.29 15.58
C ARG A 78 -18.40 12.37 16.29
N ARG A 79 -17.98 12.72 17.50
CA ARG A 79 -17.08 11.87 18.32
C ARG A 79 -17.72 10.54 18.68
N GLN A 80 -18.99 10.54 19.07
CA GLN A 80 -19.72 9.31 19.38
C GLN A 80 -19.86 8.41 18.15
N GLN A 81 -20.23 8.98 17.00
CA GLN A 81 -20.33 8.24 15.73
C GLN A 81 -18.97 7.68 15.30
N ASN A 82 -17.91 8.47 15.38
CA ASN A 82 -16.56 7.99 15.05
C ASN A 82 -16.11 6.88 16.00
N ARG A 83 -16.44 6.97 17.29
CA ARG A 83 -16.15 5.92 18.28
C ARG A 83 -16.86 4.61 17.93
N GLN A 84 -18.14 4.67 17.54
CA GLN A 84 -18.89 3.49 17.09
C GLN A 84 -18.32 2.93 15.79
N ALA A 85 -18.03 3.78 14.80
CA ALA A 85 -17.43 3.36 13.53
C ALA A 85 -16.05 2.71 13.74
N ALA A 86 -15.21 3.25 14.62
CA ALA A 86 -13.91 2.70 14.94
C ALA A 86 -14.02 1.33 15.63
N ARG A 87 -14.99 1.14 16.54
CA ARG A 87 -15.27 -0.15 17.17
C ARG A 87 -15.69 -1.19 16.13
N THR A 88 -16.71 -0.87 15.32
CA THR A 88 -17.21 -1.80 14.29
C THR A 88 -16.15 -2.12 13.25
N PHE A 89 -15.31 -1.17 12.86
CA PHE A 89 -14.17 -1.43 11.97
C PHE A 89 -13.18 -2.42 12.58
N ARG A 90 -12.78 -2.22 13.84
CA ARG A 90 -11.86 -3.14 14.55
C ARG A 90 -12.46 -4.53 14.71
N GLU A 91 -13.74 -4.61 15.05
CA GLU A 91 -14.47 -5.87 15.14
C GLU A 91 -14.48 -6.59 13.78
N ARG A 92 -14.87 -5.90 12.70
CA ARG A 92 -14.86 -6.47 11.33
C ARG A 92 -13.48 -6.96 10.90
N LYS A 93 -12.42 -6.21 11.22
CA LYS A 93 -11.05 -6.63 10.93
C LYS A 93 -10.69 -7.93 11.67
N THR A 94 -11.06 -8.00 12.95
CA THR A 94 -10.78 -9.17 13.80
C THR A 94 -11.58 -10.39 13.35
N THR A 95 -12.88 -10.23 13.09
CA THR A 95 -13.74 -11.32 12.62
C THR A 95 -13.31 -11.80 11.23
N SER A 96 -12.97 -10.90 10.32
CA SER A 96 -12.45 -11.28 9.00
C SER A 96 -11.15 -12.09 9.12
N ALA A 97 -10.19 -11.64 9.94
CA ALA A 97 -8.97 -12.38 10.18
C ALA A 97 -9.24 -13.78 10.78
N ALA A 98 -10.15 -13.87 11.75
CA ALA A 98 -10.55 -15.14 12.35
C ALA A 98 -11.20 -16.08 11.32
N THR A 99 -12.10 -15.58 10.46
CA THR A 99 -12.72 -16.39 9.41
C THR A 99 -11.68 -16.91 8.41
N MET A 100 -10.75 -16.06 7.95
CA MET A 100 -9.67 -16.47 7.06
C MET A 100 -8.80 -17.55 7.70
N ASN A 101 -8.42 -17.39 8.96
CA ASN A 101 -7.63 -18.39 9.68
C ASN A 101 -8.37 -19.73 9.81
N ASN A 102 -9.66 -19.70 10.14
CA ASN A 102 -10.48 -20.91 10.21
C ASN A 102 -10.58 -21.60 8.86
N THR A 103 -10.76 -20.86 7.77
CA THR A 103 -10.77 -21.44 6.41
C THR A 103 -9.42 -22.04 6.05
N LEU A 104 -8.31 -21.38 6.42
CA LEU A 104 -6.97 -21.87 6.16
C LEU A 104 -6.72 -23.19 6.91
N GLN A 105 -7.08 -23.26 8.19
CA GLN A 105 -6.97 -24.48 8.98
C GLN A 105 -7.81 -25.62 8.38
N LYS A 106 -9.06 -25.34 8.00
CA LYS A 106 -9.92 -26.33 7.36
C LYS A 106 -9.28 -26.88 6.07
N LEU A 107 -8.81 -26.00 5.20
CA LEU A 107 -8.15 -26.39 3.96
C LEU A 107 -6.86 -27.20 4.21
N GLN A 108 -6.07 -26.84 5.22
CA GLN A 108 -4.90 -27.62 5.62
C GLN A 108 -5.28 -29.03 6.09
N THR A 109 -6.31 -29.15 6.92
CA THR A 109 -6.79 -30.46 7.39
C THR A 109 -7.35 -31.31 6.26
N ASP A 110 -8.11 -30.70 5.34
CA ASP A 110 -8.65 -31.40 4.17
C ASP A 110 -7.53 -31.83 3.22
N ASN A 111 -6.52 -30.99 3.00
CA ASN A 111 -5.38 -31.32 2.16
C ASN A 111 -4.56 -32.48 2.76
N ALA A 112 -4.29 -32.44 4.07
CA ALA A 112 -3.61 -33.52 4.76
C ALA A 112 -4.38 -34.85 4.64
N ARG A 113 -5.71 -34.83 4.82
CA ARG A 113 -6.56 -36.01 4.63
C ARG A 113 -6.49 -36.53 3.20
N LEU A 114 -6.63 -35.65 2.21
CA LEU A 114 -6.61 -36.04 0.80
C LEU A 114 -5.25 -36.62 0.39
N ASN A 115 -4.14 -36.08 0.87
CA ASN A 115 -2.82 -36.64 0.61
C ASN A 115 -2.67 -38.04 1.22
N ALA A 116 -3.14 -38.24 2.46
CA ALA A 116 -3.15 -39.57 3.08
C ALA A 116 -4.01 -40.58 2.29
N ASP A 117 -5.15 -40.14 1.74
CA ASP A 117 -5.98 -40.97 0.86
C ASP A 117 -5.27 -41.29 -0.46
N ILE A 118 -4.57 -40.32 -1.06
CA ILE A 118 -3.76 -40.54 -2.27
C ILE A 118 -2.68 -41.58 -1.99
N GLU A 119 -1.91 -41.42 -0.91
CA GLU A 119 -0.86 -42.36 -0.53
C GLU A 119 -1.41 -43.77 -0.34
N ARG A 120 -2.53 -43.90 0.38
CA ARG A 120 -3.21 -45.19 0.58
C ARG A 120 -3.62 -45.83 -0.74
N LEU A 121 -4.23 -45.07 -1.64
CA LEU A 121 -4.68 -45.57 -2.94
C LEU A 121 -3.51 -45.93 -3.86
N VAL A 122 -2.41 -45.18 -3.80
CA VAL A 122 -1.18 -45.51 -4.53
C VAL A 122 -0.60 -46.83 -4.03
N MET A 123 -0.48 -47.02 -2.72
CA MET A 123 -0.02 -48.28 -2.14
C MET A 123 -0.91 -49.46 -2.54
N GLU A 124 -2.23 -49.28 -2.48
CA GLU A 124 -3.20 -50.32 -2.88
C GLU A 124 -3.06 -50.68 -4.36
N LYS A 125 -2.95 -49.67 -5.23
CA LYS A 125 -2.70 -49.87 -6.66
C LYS A 125 -1.40 -50.65 -6.90
N GLU A 126 -0.30 -50.22 -6.30
CA GLU A 126 1.01 -50.86 -6.45
C GLU A 126 0.99 -52.31 -5.97
N PHE A 127 0.33 -52.57 -4.84
CA PHE A 127 0.14 -53.92 -4.32
C PHE A 127 -0.57 -54.84 -5.33
N TRP A 128 -1.69 -54.39 -5.90
CA TRP A 128 -2.44 -55.17 -6.87
C TRP A 128 -1.69 -55.34 -8.19
N GLN A 129 -0.99 -54.30 -8.65
CA GLN A 129 -0.13 -54.38 -9.84
C GLN A 129 1.01 -55.40 -9.64
N GLY A 130 1.67 -55.38 -8.48
CA GLY A 130 2.71 -56.36 -8.14
C GLY A 130 2.17 -57.79 -8.10
N LYS A 131 1.00 -58.00 -7.49
CA LYS A 131 0.35 -59.31 -7.45
C LYS A 131 -0.02 -59.82 -8.84
N LEU A 132 -0.56 -58.95 -9.70
CA LEU A 132 -0.88 -59.29 -11.09
C LEU A 132 0.39 -59.67 -11.87
N ASN A 133 1.45 -58.88 -11.77
CA ASN A 133 2.72 -59.15 -12.43
C ASN A 133 3.30 -60.50 -12.00
N THR A 134 3.27 -60.80 -10.70
CA THR A 134 3.77 -62.08 -10.15
C THR A 134 3.01 -63.27 -10.73
N LEU A 135 1.67 -63.21 -10.75
CA LEU A 135 0.84 -64.27 -11.32
C LEU A 135 1.08 -64.45 -12.82
N LEU A 136 1.32 -63.36 -13.55
CA LEU A 136 1.59 -63.38 -14.98
C LEU A 136 2.94 -64.03 -15.27
N LEU A 137 3.98 -63.71 -14.51
CA LEU A 137 5.29 -64.36 -14.58
C LEU A 137 5.22 -65.86 -14.28
N SER A 138 4.56 -66.26 -13.17
CA SER A 138 4.45 -67.69 -12.82
C SER A 138 3.66 -68.49 -13.85
N THR A 139 2.69 -67.86 -14.52
CA THR A 139 1.92 -68.51 -15.60
C THR A 139 2.80 -68.71 -16.83
N ILE A 140 3.59 -67.71 -17.21
CA ILE A 140 4.51 -67.81 -18.36
C ILE A 140 5.59 -68.88 -18.11
N GLU A 141 6.16 -68.94 -16.91
CA GLU A 141 7.14 -69.97 -16.53
C GLU A 141 6.54 -71.37 -16.59
N GLY A 142 5.33 -71.58 -16.07
CA GLY A 142 4.64 -72.87 -16.16
C GLY A 142 4.30 -73.31 -17.60
N TYR A 143 4.12 -72.38 -18.53
CA TYR A 143 3.94 -72.66 -19.95
C TYR A 143 5.24 -72.94 -20.71
N LEU A 144 6.39 -72.54 -20.18
CA LEU A 144 7.72 -72.80 -20.77
C LEU A 144 8.32 -74.12 -20.28
N ASP A 145 7.92 -74.58 -19.09
CA ASP A 145 8.36 -75.86 -18.49
C ASP A 145 7.48 -77.07 -18.87
N SER A 146 6.42 -76.88 -19.67
CA SER A 146 5.50 -77.92 -20.19
C SER A 146 5.73 -78.20 -21.68
#